data_AF-A0A939B712-F1
#
_entry.id   AF-A0A939B712-F1
#
_cell.length_a   1.000
_cell.length_b   1.000
_cell.length_c   1.000
_cell.angle_alpha   90.00
_cell.angle_beta   90.00
_cell.angle_gamma   90.00
#
_symmetry.space_group_name_H-M   'P 1'
#
loop_
_entity.id
_entity.type
_entity.pdbx_description
1 polymer ?
#
loop_
_entity_poly.entity_id
_entity_poly.type
_entity_poly.pdbx_seq_one_letter_code
_entity_poly.pdbx_strand_id
1 'polypeptide(L)'
;MRRLFIIILSLFALSFFSCSDEKTVDNAAAIAAKEYYDSLLAGNHAYFVRGMYLPDTIPDNYREQLEANASMFVERMGKEHHGINEIRVMRCVNDTIPSADGRSHVRTAEAFLVFSLGDSLNEEVVVPMIQHGGRWLMR
;
A
#
# COMPACT_ATOMS: atom_id res chain seq x y z
N MET A 1 -51.04 27.30 -16.96
CA MET A 1 -50.84 26.52 -15.71
C MET A 1 -50.50 25.05 -15.99
N ARG A 2 -51.36 24.25 -16.67
CA ARG A 2 -51.15 22.80 -16.87
C ARG A 2 -49.89 22.41 -17.66
N ARG A 3 -49.52 23.18 -18.69
CA ARG A 3 -48.31 22.93 -19.51
C ARG A 3 -47.01 23.30 -18.78
N LEU A 4 -47.04 24.31 -17.91
CA LEU A 4 -45.90 24.74 -17.11
C LEU A 4 -45.60 23.71 -15.99
N PHE A 5 -46.65 23.13 -15.41
CA PHE A 5 -46.53 22.03 -14.45
C PHE A 5 -45.89 20.77 -15.05
N ILE A 6 -46.22 20.43 -16.30
CA ILE A 6 -45.64 19.27 -16.99
C ILE A 6 -44.15 19.49 -17.28
N ILE A 7 -43.75 20.71 -17.63
CA ILE A 7 -42.34 21.06 -17.90
C ILE A 7 -41.52 21.00 -16.59
N ILE A 8 -42.04 21.56 -15.49
CA ILE A 8 -41.38 21.54 -14.18
C ILE A 8 -41.25 20.10 -13.65
N LEU A 9 -42.28 19.27 -13.83
CA LEU A 9 -42.25 17.85 -13.43
C LEU A 9 -41.26 17.03 -14.26
N SER A 10 -41.10 17.36 -15.55
CA SER A 10 -40.13 16.70 -16.44
C SER A 10 -38.67 17.07 -16.13
N LEU A 11 -38.41 18.31 -15.68
CA LEU A 11 -37.07 18.72 -15.24
C LEU A 11 -36.65 18.06 -13.93
N PHE A 12 -37.58 17.80 -13.01
CA PHE A 12 -37.29 17.18 -11.72
C PHE A 12 -36.95 15.69 -11.86
N ALA A 13 -37.49 15.01 -12.87
CA ALA A 13 -37.26 13.59 -13.13
C ALA A 13 -35.85 13.28 -13.68
N LEU A 14 -35.13 14.26 -14.22
CA LEU A 14 -33.76 14.11 -14.75
C LEU A 14 -32.67 14.30 -13.67
N SER A 15 -33.04 14.69 -12.44
CA SER A 15 -32.10 15.03 -11.37
C SER A 15 -31.51 13.84 -10.60
N PHE A 16 -31.96 12.60 -10.87
CA PHE A 16 -31.65 11.44 -10.01
C PHE A 16 -30.60 10.46 -10.58
N PHE A 17 -29.95 10.78 -11.70
CA PHE A 17 -28.83 10.00 -12.23
C PHE A 17 -27.48 10.67 -11.94
N SER A 18 -27.25 11.06 -10.69
CA SER A 18 -25.87 11.24 -10.21
C SER A 18 -25.40 9.89 -9.71
N CYS A 19 -24.96 9.01 -10.63
CA CYS A 19 -24.07 7.92 -10.27
C CYS A 19 -22.81 8.59 -9.72
N SER A 20 -22.73 8.72 -8.39
CA SER A 20 -21.42 8.86 -7.77
C SER A 20 -20.67 7.60 -8.14
N ASP A 21 -19.70 7.70 -9.06
CA ASP A 21 -18.67 6.67 -9.16
C ASP A 21 -18.12 6.52 -7.73
N GLU A 22 -18.44 5.40 -7.10
CA GLU A 22 -17.78 4.97 -5.89
C GLU A 22 -16.32 4.84 -6.30
N LYS A 23 -15.51 5.86 -5.98
CA LYS A 23 -14.07 5.84 -6.25
C LYS A 23 -13.54 4.60 -5.55
N THR A 24 -13.34 3.53 -6.33
CA THR A 24 -12.63 2.35 -5.87
C THR A 24 -11.31 2.84 -5.32
N VAL A 25 -11.12 2.71 -4.01
CA VAL A 25 -9.89 3.17 -3.35
C VAL A 25 -8.75 2.37 -4.00
N ASP A 26 -7.87 3.07 -4.74
CA ASP A 26 -6.70 2.45 -5.35
C ASP A 26 -5.77 1.98 -4.23
N ASN A 27 -5.80 0.67 -3.97
CA ASN A 27 -5.03 0.02 -2.92
C ASN A 27 -3.78 -0.70 -3.47
N ALA A 28 -3.40 -0.47 -4.74
CA ALA A 28 -2.31 -1.20 -5.38
C ALA A 28 -1.00 -1.13 -4.59
N ALA A 29 -0.68 0.04 -4.02
CA ALA A 29 0.51 0.22 -3.19
C ALA A 29 0.44 -0.59 -1.89
N ALA A 30 -0.72 -0.63 -1.23
CA ALA A 30 -0.90 -1.38 0.01
C ALA A 30 -0.95 -2.90 -0.21
N ILE A 31 -1.50 -3.36 -1.33
CA ILE A 31 -1.44 -4.76 -1.75
C ILE A 31 0.01 -5.17 -1.98
N ALA A 32 0.80 -4.38 -2.72
CA ALA A 32 2.22 -4.65 -2.94
C ALA A 32 3.02 -4.66 -1.63
N ALA A 33 2.76 -3.71 -0.72
CA ALA A 33 3.38 -3.70 0.61
C ALA A 33 3.09 -5.00 1.36
N LYS A 34 1.82 -5.41 1.43
CA LYS A 34 1.41 -6.67 2.04
C LYS A 34 2.12 -7.87 1.39
N GLU A 35 2.18 -7.95 0.07
CA GLU A 35 2.87 -9.04 -0.64
C GLU A 35 4.36 -9.15 -0.25
N TYR A 36 5.06 -8.03 -0.07
CA TYR A 36 6.45 -8.06 0.39
C TYR A 36 6.56 -8.63 1.80
N TYR A 37 5.69 -8.21 2.73
CA TYR A 37 5.71 -8.76 4.09
C TYR A 37 5.22 -10.21 4.16
N ASP A 38 4.20 -10.60 3.39
CA ASP A 38 3.77 -12.00 3.31
C ASP A 38 4.92 -12.89 2.82
N SER A 39 5.67 -12.43 1.81
CA SER A 39 6.87 -13.09 1.33
C SER A 39 7.97 -13.15 2.40
N LEU A 40 8.14 -12.09 3.19
CA LEU A 40 9.07 -12.08 4.32
C LEU A 40 8.71 -13.16 5.35
N LEU A 41 7.44 -13.24 5.73
CA LEU A 41 6.94 -14.25 6.67
C LEU A 41 7.04 -15.67 6.12
N ALA A 42 6.98 -15.83 4.79
CA ALA A 42 7.22 -17.10 4.11
C ALA A 42 8.74 -17.45 3.98
N GLY A 43 9.63 -16.66 4.57
CA GLY A 43 11.09 -16.88 4.56
C GLY A 43 11.80 -16.41 3.29
N ASN A 44 11.11 -15.73 2.38
CA ASN A 44 11.68 -15.20 1.14
C ASN A 44 12.18 -13.76 1.34
N HIS A 45 13.27 -13.65 2.10
CA HIS A 45 13.94 -12.38 2.43
C HIS A 45 14.40 -11.62 1.18
N ALA A 46 14.90 -12.32 0.17
CA ALA A 46 15.36 -11.72 -1.07
C ALA A 46 14.24 -10.99 -1.82
N TYR A 47 13.02 -11.54 -1.86
CA TYR A 47 11.88 -10.87 -2.48
C TYR A 47 11.43 -9.63 -1.68
N PHE A 48 11.44 -9.71 -0.36
CA PHE A 48 11.20 -8.55 0.51
C PHE A 48 12.21 -7.43 0.25
N VAL A 49 13.52 -7.75 0.20
CA VAL A 49 14.58 -6.77 -0.11
C VAL A 49 14.46 -6.21 -1.52
N ARG A 50 14.07 -7.01 -2.52
CA ARG A 50 13.75 -6.53 -3.89
C ARG A 50 12.50 -5.64 -3.96
N GLY A 51 11.70 -5.61 -2.90
CA GLY A 51 10.58 -4.69 -2.75
C GLY A 51 10.97 -3.33 -2.21
N MET A 52 12.22 -3.13 -1.77
CA MET A 52 12.70 -1.83 -1.27
C MET A 52 13.16 -0.92 -2.42
N TYR A 53 12.95 0.38 -2.26
CA TYR A 53 13.44 1.40 -3.18
C TYR A 53 14.93 1.69 -2.90
N LEU A 54 15.77 0.84 -3.48
CA LEU A 54 17.23 0.91 -3.39
C LEU A 54 17.82 1.41 -4.72
N PRO A 55 19.06 1.92 -4.74
CA PRO A 55 19.78 2.19 -5.98
C PRO A 55 19.84 0.95 -6.88
N ASP A 56 19.87 1.16 -8.21
CA ASP A 56 19.89 0.09 -9.21
C ASP A 56 20.99 -0.95 -8.99
N THR A 57 22.12 -0.52 -8.43
CA THR A 57 23.24 -1.39 -8.05
C THR A 57 23.60 -1.15 -6.59
N ILE A 58 23.60 -2.24 -5.83
CA ILE A 58 24.14 -2.30 -4.48
C ILE A 58 25.17 -3.44 -4.41
N PRO A 59 26.22 -3.34 -3.56
CA PRO A 59 27.14 -4.43 -3.32
C PRO A 59 26.44 -5.68 -2.77
N ASP A 60 26.89 -6.88 -3.17
CA ASP A 60 26.29 -8.15 -2.73
C ASP A 60 26.33 -8.32 -1.21
N ASN A 61 27.44 -7.95 -0.57
CA ASN A 61 27.57 -8.00 0.88
C ASN A 61 26.55 -7.08 1.61
N TYR A 62 26.14 -5.98 0.99
CA TYR A 62 25.12 -5.10 1.54
C TYR A 62 23.72 -5.70 1.35
N ARG A 63 23.46 -6.34 0.21
CA ARG A 63 22.22 -7.09 -0.01
C ARG A 63 22.06 -8.22 1.03
N GLU A 64 23.11 -9.00 1.26
CA GLU A 64 23.14 -10.05 2.27
C GLU A 64 22.83 -9.52 3.67
N GLN A 65 23.35 -8.33 4.03
CA GLN A 65 23.03 -7.67 5.30
C GLN A 65 21.56 -7.28 5.41
N LEU A 66 20.95 -6.77 4.32
CA LEU A 66 19.53 -6.45 4.31
C LEU A 66 18.66 -7.70 4.49
N GLU A 67 19.01 -8.80 3.82
CA GLU A 67 18.31 -10.08 3.96
C GLU A 67 18.47 -10.67 5.36
N ALA A 68 19.67 -10.59 5.95
CA ALA A 68 19.93 -11.01 7.32
C ALA A 68 19.13 -10.19 8.33
N ASN A 69 19.07 -8.86 8.16
CA ASN A 69 18.27 -7.98 9.01
C ASN A 69 16.77 -8.33 8.93
N ALA A 70 16.27 -8.63 7.73
CA ALA A 70 14.89 -9.04 7.52
C ALA A 70 14.59 -10.37 8.25
N SER A 71 15.51 -11.34 8.18
CA SER A 71 15.41 -12.60 8.93
C SER A 71 15.39 -12.36 10.44
N MET A 72 16.30 -11.51 10.94
CA MET A 72 16.37 -11.17 12.37
C MET A 72 15.08 -10.50 12.88
N PHE A 73 14.41 -9.70 12.04
CA PHE A 73 13.10 -9.14 12.37
C PHE A 73 12.06 -10.25 12.58
N VAL A 74 11.95 -11.20 11.65
CA VAL A 74 10.98 -12.32 11.77
C VAL A 74 11.26 -13.15 13.03
N GLU A 75 12.53 -13.46 13.30
CA GLU A 75 12.92 -14.18 14.52
C GLU A 75 12.54 -13.42 15.79
N ARG A 76 12.71 -12.10 15.81
CA ARG A 76 12.34 -11.26 16.95
C ARG A 76 10.84 -11.29 17.18
N MET A 77 10.04 -11.11 16.12
CA MET A 77 8.58 -11.22 16.21
C MET A 77 8.15 -12.59 16.73
N GLY A 78 8.84 -13.66 16.32
CA GLY A 78 8.64 -15.01 16.85
C GLY A 78 8.88 -15.11 18.36
N LYS A 79 9.97 -14.52 18.86
CA LYS A 79 10.38 -14.60 20.28
C LYS A 79 9.55 -13.69 21.18
N GLU A 80 9.27 -12.47 20.75
CA GLU A 80 8.66 -11.43 21.57
C GLU A 80 7.13 -11.45 21.50
N HIS A 81 6.56 -11.88 20.36
CA HIS A 81 5.13 -11.78 20.08
C HIS A 81 4.49 -13.09 19.62
N HIS A 82 5.21 -14.21 19.72
CA HIS A 82 4.78 -15.52 19.19
C HIS A 82 4.48 -15.51 17.68
N GLY A 83 5.15 -14.62 16.93
CA GLY A 83 5.04 -14.50 15.48
C GLY A 83 3.97 -13.51 15.02
N ILE A 84 3.85 -13.40 13.69
CA ILE A 84 2.79 -12.64 13.01
C ILE A 84 1.85 -13.64 12.35
N ASN A 85 0.61 -13.70 12.80
CA ASN A 85 -0.40 -14.64 12.30
C ASN A 85 -0.99 -14.18 10.97
N GLU A 86 -1.23 -12.88 10.84
CA GLU A 86 -1.86 -12.29 9.66
C GLU A 86 -1.39 -10.85 9.45
N ILE A 87 -1.28 -10.44 8.19
CA ILE A 87 -1.12 -9.05 7.78
C ILE A 87 -2.33 -8.65 6.95
N ARG A 88 -3.03 -7.60 7.36
CA ARG A 88 -4.19 -7.06 6.62
C ARG A 88 -3.92 -5.65 6.12
N VAL A 89 -4.48 -5.32 4.96
CA VAL A 89 -4.52 -3.93 4.48
C VAL A 89 -5.67 -3.22 5.19
N MET A 90 -5.36 -2.15 5.92
CA MET A 90 -6.36 -1.32 6.58
C MET A 90 -6.82 -0.18 5.66
N ARG A 91 -5.86 0.57 5.09
CA ARG A 91 -6.15 1.65 4.12
C ARG A 91 -4.90 1.98 3.32
N CYS A 92 -5.11 2.66 2.19
CA CYS A 92 -4.05 3.23 1.37
C CYS A 92 -4.32 4.72 1.16
N VAL A 93 -3.34 5.57 1.49
CA VAL A 93 -3.40 7.01 1.20
C VAL A 93 -2.48 7.29 0.03
N ASN A 94 -3.06 7.51 -1.14
CA ASN A 94 -2.29 7.82 -2.35
C ASN A 94 -1.95 9.31 -2.42
N ASP A 95 -0.76 9.61 -2.89
CA ASP A 95 -0.26 10.96 -3.12
C ASP A 95 0.58 11.01 -4.40
N THR A 96 0.98 12.22 -4.79
CA THR A 96 1.81 12.46 -5.97
C THR A 96 2.72 13.65 -5.70
N ILE A 97 4.03 13.40 -5.66
CA ILE A 97 5.05 14.40 -5.37
C ILE A 97 5.83 14.77 -6.64
N PRO A 98 6.43 15.97 -6.72
CA PRO A 98 7.40 16.28 -7.76
C PRO A 98 8.59 15.32 -7.70
N SER A 99 9.02 14.83 -8.85
CA SER A 99 10.24 14.04 -8.99
C SER A 99 11.47 14.88 -8.66
N ALA A 100 12.61 14.21 -8.39
CA ALA A 100 13.88 14.88 -8.09
C ALA A 100 14.35 15.83 -9.20
N ASP A 101 13.94 15.61 -10.45
CA ASP A 101 14.26 16.48 -11.59
C ASP A 101 13.33 17.69 -11.74
N GLY A 102 12.28 17.79 -10.92
CA GLY A 102 11.30 18.87 -10.90
C GLY A 102 10.41 18.98 -12.15
N ARG A 103 10.56 18.09 -13.14
CA ARG A 103 9.85 18.15 -14.43
C ARG A 103 8.76 17.08 -14.55
N SER A 104 8.79 16.10 -13.68
CA SER A 104 7.83 15.01 -13.64
C SER A 104 7.23 14.85 -12.24
N HIS A 105 6.21 14.01 -12.15
CA HIS A 105 5.59 13.62 -10.89
C HIS A 105 5.78 12.13 -10.66
N VAL A 106 5.95 11.75 -9.39
CA VAL A 106 6.03 10.37 -8.95
C VAL A 106 4.85 10.07 -8.04
N ARG A 107 4.20 8.93 -8.26
CA ARG A 107 3.14 8.46 -7.39
C ARG A 107 3.73 7.87 -6.12
N THR A 108 3.19 8.26 -4.98
CA THR A 108 3.57 7.77 -3.67
C THR A 108 2.31 7.28 -2.95
N ALA A 109 2.49 6.49 -1.90
CA ALA A 109 1.40 6.15 -1.02
C ALA A 109 1.89 5.87 0.40
N GLU A 110 1.00 6.00 1.37
CA GLU A 110 1.15 5.41 2.70
C GLU A 110 0.22 4.20 2.78
N ALA A 111 0.81 3.01 2.85
CA ALA A 111 0.09 1.76 3.05
C ALA A 111 -0.01 1.47 4.55
N PHE A 112 -1.23 1.50 5.07
CA PHE A 112 -1.50 1.17 6.47
C PHE A 112 -1.83 -0.31 6.56
N LEU A 113 -0.93 -1.07 7.16
CA LEU A 113 -1.07 -2.49 7.41
C LEU A 113 -1.38 -2.74 8.89
N VAL A 114 -2.12 -3.80 9.17
CA VAL A 114 -2.33 -4.30 10.54
C VAL A 114 -1.71 -5.67 10.65
N PHE A 115 -0.78 -5.81 11.59
CA PHE A 115 -0.15 -7.08 11.94
C PHE A 115 -0.90 -7.66 13.12
N SER A 116 -1.54 -8.81 12.93
CA SER A 116 -2.14 -9.57 14.03
C SER A 116 -1.09 -10.52 14.58
N LEU A 117 -0.64 -10.25 15.80
CA LEU A 117 0.45 -10.96 16.44
C LEU A 117 -0.02 -12.21 17.18
N GLY A 118 0.91 -13.13 17.45
CA GLY A 118 0.65 -14.40 18.14
C GLY A 118 0.28 -14.26 19.61
N ASP A 119 0.58 -13.13 20.24
CA ASP A 119 0.21 -12.76 21.60
C ASP A 119 -1.14 -12.01 21.71
N SER A 120 -1.92 -11.98 20.62
CA SER A 120 -3.21 -11.28 20.47
C SER A 120 -3.13 -9.76 20.35
N LEU A 121 -1.93 -9.17 20.30
CA LEU A 121 -1.78 -7.75 19.98
C LEU A 121 -2.06 -7.52 18.48
N ASN A 122 -2.61 -6.34 18.16
CA ASN A 122 -2.66 -5.85 16.79
C ASN A 122 -1.81 -4.58 16.70
N GLU A 123 -0.87 -4.56 15.78
CA GLU A 123 -0.01 -3.42 15.53
C GLU A 123 -0.34 -2.78 14.17
N GLU A 124 -0.47 -1.46 14.16
CA GLU A 124 -0.60 -0.70 12.92
C GLU A 124 0.79 -0.30 12.43
N VAL A 125 1.10 -0.70 11.19
CA VAL A 125 2.37 -0.42 10.53
C VAL A 125 2.10 0.45 9.31
N VAL A 126 2.71 1.63 9.27
CA VAL A 126 2.69 2.50 8.09
C VAL A 126 3.89 2.15 7.22
N VAL A 127 3.62 1.72 6.00
CA VAL A 127 4.64 1.38 5.00
C VAL A 127 4.61 2.45 3.92
N PRO A 128 5.61 3.33 3.89
CA PRO A 128 5.71 4.33 2.84
C PRO A 128 6.06 3.66 1.51
N MET A 129 5.35 4.00 0.44
CA MET A 129 5.49 3.40 -0.89
C MET A 129 5.80 4.46 -1.96
N ILE A 130 6.54 4.06 -2.98
CA ILE A 130 6.87 4.87 -4.17
C ILE A 130 6.68 4.03 -5.43
N GLN A 131 6.08 4.61 -6.47
CA GLN A 131 5.98 3.95 -7.77
C GLN A 131 7.23 4.23 -8.60
N HIS A 132 7.94 3.18 -8.99
CA HIS A 132 9.14 3.27 -9.82
C HIS A 132 9.19 2.10 -10.81
N GLY A 133 9.46 2.37 -12.10
CA GLY A 133 9.56 1.34 -13.12
C GLY A 133 8.31 0.46 -13.27
N GLY A 134 7.12 1.03 -13.05
CA GLY A 134 5.85 0.29 -13.11
C GLY A 134 5.55 -0.59 -11.89
N ARG A 135 6.38 -0.54 -10.83
CA ARG A 135 6.21 -1.31 -9.60
C ARG A 135 6.07 -0.37 -8.40
N TRP A 136 5.34 -0.81 -7.38
CA TRP A 136 5.34 -0.17 -6.06
C TRP A 136 6.47 -0.74 -5.21
N LEU A 137 7.29 0.13 -4.65
CA LEU A 137 8.45 -0.21 -3.81
C LEU A 137 8.31 0.49 -2.45
N MET A 138 8.83 -0.14 -1.39
CA MET A 138 8.89 0.40 -0.03
C MET A 138 10.01 1.44 0.05
N ARG A 139 9.72 2.66 0.50
CA ARG A 139 10.68 3.76 0.61
C ARG A 139 11.19 3.99 2.03
#